data_AF-A0AAU8I1F9-F1
#
_entry.id   AF-A0AAU8I1F9-F1
#
_cell.length_a   1.000
_cell.length_b   1.000
_cell.length_c   1.000
_cell.angle_alpha   90.00
_cell.angle_beta   90.00
_cell.angle_gamma   90.00
#
_symmetry.space_group_name_H-M   'P 1'
#
loop_
_entity.id
_entity.type
_entity.pdbx_description
1 polymer ?
#
loop_
_entity_poly.entity_id
_entity_poly.type
_entity_poly.pdbx_seq_one_letter_code
_entity_poly.pdbx_strand_id
1 'polypeptide(L)'
;MSVINIPRDEQKALREVNMQALNREISASLDARRLGSTLRDLRLDSCGPFIATKLREFDVALQAYAGAKTTRKLADTGERARRAGSNLGNAVRQMQQRIETQEQEGQRFFVDDQIIPPSNFTRALSVRVDYRWRPSTESEWTHGTITFNHSYDPRPDYSVPAPKRKPSASRRAQDLQDELWREWEQLMKNGLHSLAEYFRQGGDGAAIPKTFQARTDAFDRRLNNFSCRFWLEPAGST
;
A
#
# COMPACT_ATOMS: atom_id res chain seq x y z
N MET A 1 5.45 -7.78 6.27
CA MET A 1 4.30 -7.11 5.62
C MET A 1 4.82 -6.54 4.32
N SER A 2 4.28 -6.94 3.17
CA SER A 2 4.70 -6.41 1.86
C SER A 2 4.00 -5.07 1.65
N VAL A 3 4.72 -4.02 1.29
CA VAL A 3 4.19 -2.65 1.17
C VAL A 3 4.19 -2.21 -0.29
N ILE A 4 5.32 -2.39 -0.96
CA ILE A 4 5.51 -1.97 -2.35
C ILE A 4 5.50 -3.16 -3.31
N ASN A 5 5.99 -4.33 -2.88
CA ASN A 5 6.09 -5.54 -3.70
C ASN A 5 4.80 -6.37 -3.60
N ILE A 6 4.37 -6.98 -4.71
CA ILE A 6 3.27 -7.96 -4.68
C ILE A 6 3.88 -9.32 -4.28
N PRO A 7 3.37 -10.01 -3.23
CA PRO A 7 3.85 -11.34 -2.84
C PRO A 7 3.77 -12.36 -3.97
N ARG A 8 4.73 -13.30 -4.03
CA ARG A 8 4.82 -14.28 -5.14
C ARG A 8 3.56 -15.13 -5.32
N ASP A 9 2.95 -15.55 -4.22
CA ASP A 9 1.72 -16.35 -4.26
C ASP A 9 0.55 -15.54 -4.84
N GLU A 10 0.43 -14.26 -4.48
CA GLU A 10 -0.55 -13.33 -5.05
C GLU A 10 -0.27 -13.08 -6.54
N GLN A 11 0.99 -12.92 -6.94
CA GLN A 11 1.35 -12.77 -8.35
C GLN A 11 0.92 -13.97 -9.18
N LYS A 12 1.17 -15.19 -8.67
CA LYS A 12 0.79 -16.43 -9.35
C LYS A 12 -0.73 -16.49 -9.53
N ALA A 13 -1.49 -16.28 -8.45
CA ALA A 13 -2.95 -16.28 -8.50
C ALA A 13 -3.48 -15.24 -9.49
N LEU A 14 -2.95 -14.01 -9.46
CA LEU A 14 -3.36 -12.93 -10.36
C LEU A 14 -3.10 -13.24 -11.84
N ARG A 15 -2.00 -13.93 -12.18
CA ARG A 15 -1.69 -14.32 -13.57
C ARG A 15 -2.63 -15.41 -14.11
N GLU A 16 -3.13 -16.27 -13.24
CA GLU A 16 -4.07 -17.34 -13.61
C GLU A 16 -5.47 -16.79 -13.93
N VAL A 17 -5.81 -15.58 -13.46
CA VAL A 17 -7.13 -14.98 -13.71
C VAL A 17 -7.29 -14.56 -15.18
N ASN A 18 -8.16 -15.26 -15.89
CA ASN A 18 -8.59 -14.86 -17.23
C ASN A 18 -9.58 -13.70 -17.16
N MET A 19 -9.14 -12.51 -17.58
CA MET A 19 -9.94 -11.28 -17.57
C MET A 19 -11.23 -11.36 -18.41
N GLN A 20 -11.23 -12.09 -19.53
CA GLN A 20 -12.43 -12.25 -20.36
C GLN A 20 -13.45 -13.14 -19.65
N ALA A 21 -13.00 -14.22 -19.02
CA ALA A 21 -13.86 -15.09 -18.21
C ALA A 21 -14.44 -14.34 -17.00
N LEU A 22 -13.61 -13.55 -16.30
CA LEU A 22 -14.05 -12.71 -15.19
C LEU A 22 -15.16 -11.73 -15.61
N ASN A 23 -14.94 -10.96 -16.68
CA ASN A 23 -15.93 -9.98 -17.13
C ASN A 23 -17.23 -10.66 -17.59
N ARG A 24 -17.13 -11.81 -18.26
CA ARG A 24 -18.31 -12.60 -18.66
C ARG A 24 -19.11 -13.04 -17.44
N GLU A 25 -18.43 -13.52 -16.41
CA GLU A 25 -19.07 -14.02 -15.20
C GLU A 25 -19.69 -12.89 -14.35
N ILE A 26 -19.05 -11.72 -14.31
CA ILE A 26 -19.63 -10.51 -13.69
C ILE A 26 -20.93 -10.15 -14.40
N SER A 27 -20.94 -10.10 -15.74
CA SER A 27 -22.15 -9.82 -16.51
C SER A 27 -23.23 -10.88 -16.28
N ALA A 28 -22.87 -12.17 -16.33
CA ALA A 28 -23.80 -13.26 -16.08
C ALA A 28 -24.40 -13.21 -14.66
N SER A 29 -23.60 -12.84 -13.66
CA SER A 29 -24.06 -12.68 -12.27
C SER A 29 -25.03 -11.51 -12.12
N LEU A 30 -24.79 -10.40 -12.83
CA LEU A 30 -25.68 -9.24 -12.87
C LEU A 30 -27.02 -9.57 -13.55
N ASP A 31 -26.98 -10.29 -14.66
CA ASP A 31 -28.17 -10.71 -15.40
C ASP A 31 -29.02 -11.70 -14.59
N ALA A 32 -28.36 -12.68 -13.96
CA ALA A 32 -29.01 -13.66 -13.10
C ALA A 32 -29.38 -13.14 -11.71
N ARG A 33 -28.95 -11.92 -11.35
CA ARG A 33 -29.10 -11.30 -10.01
C ARG A 33 -28.64 -12.21 -8.87
N ARG A 34 -27.60 -12.99 -9.10
CA ARG A 34 -27.01 -13.91 -8.12
C ARG A 34 -25.56 -14.15 -8.45
N LEU A 35 -24.73 -14.42 -7.44
CA LEU A 35 -23.35 -14.82 -7.69
C LEU A 35 -23.34 -16.15 -8.47
N GLY A 36 -22.62 -16.17 -9.58
CA GLY A 36 -22.36 -17.41 -10.30
C GLY A 36 -21.29 -18.26 -9.59
N SER A 37 -21.36 -19.58 -9.79
CA SER A 37 -20.39 -20.54 -9.24
C SER A 37 -18.99 -20.31 -9.81
N THR A 38 -18.89 -19.96 -11.09
CA THR A 38 -17.62 -19.75 -11.79
C THR A 38 -16.83 -18.59 -11.19
N LEU A 39 -17.51 -17.55 -10.65
CA LEU A 39 -16.82 -16.43 -10.01
C LEU A 39 -16.08 -16.87 -8.74
N ARG A 40 -16.59 -17.90 -8.05
CA ARG A 40 -15.93 -18.52 -6.90
C ARG A 40 -14.77 -19.40 -7.34
N ASP A 41 -14.92 -20.07 -8.49
CA ASP A 41 -13.88 -20.93 -9.07
C ASP A 41 -12.65 -20.14 -9.54
N LEU A 42 -12.79 -18.84 -9.83
CA LEU A 42 -11.68 -17.94 -10.16
C LEU A 42 -10.75 -17.61 -8.97
N ARG A 43 -11.07 -18.07 -7.74
CA ARG A 43 -10.23 -17.95 -6.53
C ARG A 43 -9.67 -16.55 -6.29
N LEU A 44 -10.49 -15.52 -6.53
CA LEU A 44 -10.09 -14.10 -6.40
C LEU A 44 -9.73 -13.72 -4.96
N ASP A 45 -10.16 -14.50 -3.97
CA ASP A 45 -9.74 -14.41 -2.57
C ASP A 45 -8.23 -14.62 -2.38
N SER A 46 -7.62 -15.44 -3.23
CA SER A 46 -6.18 -15.73 -3.21
C SER A 46 -5.34 -14.67 -3.94
N CYS A 47 -5.98 -13.69 -4.60
CA CYS A 47 -5.33 -12.59 -5.33
C CYS A 47 -4.97 -11.38 -4.44
N GLY A 48 -4.96 -11.57 -3.11
CA GLY A 48 -4.61 -10.55 -2.14
C GLY A 48 -5.79 -9.76 -1.57
N PRO A 49 -5.57 -9.04 -0.45
CA PRO A 49 -6.63 -8.40 0.33
C PRO A 49 -7.39 -7.29 -0.43
N PHE A 50 -6.70 -6.62 -1.36
CA PHE A 50 -7.32 -5.58 -2.19
C PHE A 50 -8.41 -6.17 -3.11
N ILE A 51 -8.09 -7.24 -3.83
CA ILE A 51 -9.05 -7.93 -4.71
C ILE A 51 -10.16 -8.58 -3.89
N ALA A 52 -9.82 -9.25 -2.78
CA ALA A 52 -10.81 -9.86 -1.89
C ALA A 52 -11.83 -8.82 -1.35
N THR A 53 -11.38 -7.60 -1.06
CA THR A 53 -12.26 -6.50 -0.65
C THR A 53 -13.21 -6.10 -1.78
N LYS A 54 -12.71 -5.98 -3.01
CA LYS A 54 -13.56 -5.64 -4.17
C LYS A 54 -14.55 -6.74 -4.55
N LEU A 55 -14.16 -8.00 -4.37
CA LEU A 55 -15.06 -9.13 -4.52
C LEU A 55 -16.20 -9.06 -3.49
N ARG A 56 -15.88 -8.78 -2.22
CA ARG A 56 -16.89 -8.63 -1.17
C ARG A 56 -17.82 -7.45 -1.42
N GLU A 57 -17.30 -6.31 -1.86
CA GLU A 57 -18.11 -5.14 -2.26
C GLU A 57 -19.11 -5.50 -3.37
N PHE A 58 -18.68 -6.28 -4.37
CA PHE A 58 -19.54 -6.74 -5.44
C PHE A 58 -20.62 -7.71 -4.95
N ASP A 59 -20.28 -8.70 -4.11
CA ASP A 59 -21.24 -9.64 -3.52
C ASP A 59 -22.33 -8.89 -2.74
N VAL A 60 -21.94 -7.97 -1.85
CA VAL A 60 -22.90 -7.16 -1.08
C VAL A 60 -23.81 -6.34 -1.99
N ALA A 61 -23.26 -5.69 -3.03
CA ALA A 61 -24.05 -4.92 -3.98
C ALA A 61 -25.03 -5.81 -4.78
N LEU A 62 -24.60 -7.02 -5.14
CA LEU A 62 -25.41 -7.98 -5.88
C LEU A 62 -26.55 -8.56 -5.03
N GLN A 63 -26.29 -8.87 -3.75
CA GLN A 63 -27.33 -9.29 -2.80
C GLN A 63 -28.39 -8.21 -2.60
N ALA A 64 -27.98 -6.94 -2.47
CA ALA A 64 -28.92 -5.83 -2.41
C ALA A 64 -29.74 -5.71 -3.69
N TYR A 65 -29.13 -5.92 -4.85
CA TYR A 65 -29.83 -5.93 -6.14
C TYR A 65 -30.81 -7.09 -6.25
N ALA A 66 -30.44 -8.30 -5.81
CA ALA A 66 -31.31 -9.47 -5.79
C ALA A 66 -32.55 -9.27 -4.89
N GLY A 67 -32.38 -8.62 -3.74
CA GLY A 67 -33.47 -8.35 -2.79
C GLY A 67 -34.40 -7.18 -3.16
N ALA A 68 -34.04 -6.36 -4.14
CA ALA A 68 -34.85 -5.22 -4.55
C ALA A 68 -36.13 -5.65 -5.29
N LYS A 69 -37.26 -5.05 -4.92
CA LYS A 69 -38.60 -5.37 -5.47
C LYS A 69 -39.29 -4.20 -6.18
N THR A 70 -38.96 -2.96 -5.82
CA THR A 70 -39.59 -1.78 -6.43
C THR A 70 -38.77 -1.28 -7.60
N THR A 71 -39.41 -0.73 -8.63
CA THR A 71 -38.74 -0.25 -9.86
C THR A 71 -37.61 0.74 -9.57
N ARG A 72 -37.84 1.69 -8.66
CA ARG A 72 -36.82 2.66 -8.23
C ARG A 72 -35.63 1.96 -7.53
N LYS A 73 -35.90 1.08 -6.56
CA LYS A 73 -34.83 0.36 -5.86
C LYS A 73 -34.08 -0.59 -6.79
N LEU A 74 -34.75 -1.23 -7.74
CA LEU A 74 -34.14 -2.10 -8.76
C LEU A 74 -33.15 -1.31 -9.63
N ALA A 75 -33.53 -0.13 -10.11
CA ALA A 75 -32.64 0.73 -10.87
C ALA A 75 -31.41 1.16 -10.03
N ASP A 76 -31.63 1.68 -8.82
CA ASP A 76 -30.55 2.17 -7.95
C ASP A 76 -29.57 1.07 -7.53
N THR A 77 -30.09 -0.09 -7.11
CA THR A 77 -29.26 -1.23 -6.67
C THR A 77 -28.58 -1.93 -7.85
N GLY A 78 -29.25 -2.02 -9.01
CA GLY A 78 -28.66 -2.54 -10.24
C GLY A 78 -27.47 -1.71 -10.70
N GLU A 79 -27.57 -0.38 -10.67
CA GLU A 79 -26.46 0.50 -11.03
C GLU A 79 -25.28 0.37 -10.05
N ARG A 80 -25.57 0.28 -8.75
CA ARG A 80 -24.53 0.02 -7.74
C ARG A 80 -23.83 -1.32 -7.96
N ALA A 81 -24.58 -2.37 -8.29
CA ALA A 81 -24.01 -3.69 -8.58
C ALA A 81 -23.13 -3.66 -9.84
N ARG A 82 -23.57 -2.99 -10.91
CA ARG A 82 -22.75 -2.81 -12.13
C ARG A 82 -21.44 -2.09 -11.82
N ARG A 83 -21.51 -0.97 -11.09
CA ARG A 83 -20.31 -0.22 -10.68
C ARG A 83 -19.37 -1.08 -9.84
N ALA A 84 -19.89 -1.85 -8.88
CA ALA A 84 -19.07 -2.75 -8.07
C ALA A 84 -18.42 -3.86 -8.90
N GLY A 85 -19.14 -4.42 -9.89
CA GLY A 85 -18.59 -5.39 -10.84
C GLY A 85 -17.48 -4.79 -11.71
N SER A 86 -17.69 -3.60 -12.28
CA SER A 86 -16.65 -2.89 -13.02
C SER A 86 -15.43 -2.57 -12.15
N ASN A 87 -15.64 -2.17 -10.90
CA ASN A 87 -14.55 -1.93 -9.94
C ASN A 87 -13.74 -3.20 -9.66
N LEU A 88 -14.39 -4.36 -9.52
CA LEU A 88 -13.72 -5.65 -9.35
C LEU A 88 -12.86 -5.99 -10.58
N GLY A 89 -13.43 -5.92 -11.80
CA GLY A 89 -12.69 -6.18 -13.03
C GLY A 89 -11.51 -5.21 -13.23
N ASN A 90 -11.72 -3.92 -12.93
CA ASN A 90 -10.65 -2.92 -13.01
C ASN A 90 -9.55 -3.17 -11.96
N ALA A 91 -9.91 -3.58 -10.75
CA ALA A 91 -8.94 -3.89 -9.70
C ALA A 91 -8.03 -5.06 -10.09
N VAL A 92 -8.59 -6.14 -10.65
CA VAL A 92 -7.80 -7.29 -11.15
C VAL A 92 -6.87 -6.84 -12.27
N ARG A 93 -7.38 -6.09 -13.26
CA ARG A 93 -6.56 -5.56 -14.36
C ARG A 93 -5.42 -4.68 -13.85
N GLN A 94 -5.72 -3.76 -12.92
CA GLN A 94 -4.73 -2.87 -12.32
C GLN A 94 -3.62 -3.66 -11.62
N MET A 95 -3.98 -4.72 -10.89
CA MET A 95 -3.00 -5.56 -10.21
C MET A 95 -2.17 -6.38 -11.21
N GLN A 96 -2.74 -6.90 -12.29
CA GLN A 96 -1.98 -7.57 -13.36
C GLN A 96 -0.97 -6.61 -14.02
N GLN A 97 -1.39 -5.39 -14.35
CA GLN A 97 -0.49 -4.36 -14.90
C GLN A 97 0.62 -3.97 -13.91
N ARG A 98 0.31 -3.95 -12.61
CA ARG A 98 1.31 -3.70 -11.56
C ARG A 98 2.35 -4.81 -11.51
N ILE A 99 1.97 -6.07 -11.73
CA ILE A 99 2.93 -7.19 -11.83
C ILE A 99 3.88 -6.96 -13.01
N GLU A 100 3.35 -6.67 -14.19
CA GLU A 100 4.16 -6.42 -15.39
C GLU A 100 5.14 -5.26 -15.16
N THR A 101 4.66 -4.18 -14.53
CA THR A 101 5.49 -3.04 -14.16
C THR A 101 6.60 -3.45 -13.19
N GLN A 102 6.28 -4.24 -12.17
CA GLN A 102 7.27 -4.73 -11.20
C GLN A 102 8.28 -5.69 -11.82
N GLU A 103 7.90 -6.49 -12.82
CA GLU A 103 8.83 -7.33 -13.55
C GLU A 103 9.81 -6.48 -14.36
N GLN A 104 9.33 -5.45 -15.05
CA GLN A 104 10.17 -4.51 -15.80
C GLN A 104 11.11 -3.72 -14.88
N GLU A 105 10.60 -3.19 -13.76
CA GLU A 105 11.41 -2.52 -12.74
C GLU A 105 12.44 -3.49 -12.14
N GLY A 106 12.02 -4.71 -11.83
CA GLY A 106 12.82 -5.80 -11.28
C GLY A 106 13.99 -6.24 -12.16
N GLN A 107 14.00 -5.88 -13.44
CA GLN A 107 15.16 -6.09 -14.32
C GLN A 107 16.30 -5.12 -14.02
N ARG A 108 16.06 -3.98 -13.36
CA ARG A 108 17.08 -2.95 -13.07
C ARG A 108 17.27 -2.68 -11.60
N PHE A 109 16.22 -2.74 -10.80
CA PHE A 109 16.30 -2.48 -9.36
C PHE A 109 15.28 -3.31 -8.58
N PHE A 110 15.56 -3.51 -7.29
CA PHE A 110 14.63 -4.10 -6.36
C PHE A 110 14.85 -3.46 -4.98
N VAL A 111 13.77 -3.02 -4.35
CA VAL A 111 13.77 -2.47 -2.99
C VAL A 111 13.13 -3.51 -2.08
N ASP A 112 13.84 -3.89 -1.02
CA ASP A 112 13.33 -4.86 -0.06
C ASP A 112 12.35 -4.17 0.90
N ASP A 113 11.10 -4.65 0.89
CA ASP A 113 10.03 -4.15 1.74
C ASP A 113 9.68 -5.09 2.90
N GLN A 114 10.47 -6.14 3.10
CA GLN A 114 10.34 -7.05 4.24
C GLN A 114 11.01 -6.48 5.50
N ILE A 115 10.55 -5.31 5.92
CA ILE A 115 11.10 -4.62 7.08
C ILE A 115 10.41 -5.14 8.35
N ILE A 116 11.23 -5.67 9.25
CA ILE A 116 10.77 -6.16 10.55
C ILE A 116 10.72 -4.97 11.53
N PRO A 117 9.55 -4.69 12.15
CA PRO A 117 9.45 -3.63 13.13
C PRO A 117 10.28 -3.94 14.40
N PRO A 118 10.86 -2.92 15.05
CA PRO A 118 11.43 -3.05 16.38
C PRO A 118 10.40 -3.56 17.40
N SER A 119 10.87 -4.28 18.42
CA SER A 119 10.01 -4.79 19.50
C SER A 119 9.47 -3.71 20.43
N ASN A 120 10.14 -2.56 20.51
CA ASN A 120 9.71 -1.36 21.23
C ASN A 120 10.17 -0.12 20.48
N PHE A 121 9.38 0.95 20.55
CA PHE A 121 9.71 2.21 19.91
C PHE A 121 10.19 3.24 20.91
N THR A 122 11.21 4.00 20.49
CA THR A 122 11.64 5.22 21.16
C THR A 122 11.26 6.42 20.30
N ARG A 123 11.40 7.63 20.82
CA ARG A 123 11.19 8.84 20.01
C ARG A 123 12.19 8.97 18.85
N ALA A 124 13.35 8.33 18.94
CA ALA A 124 14.26 8.19 17.82
C ALA A 124 13.83 6.97 16.99
N LEU A 125 13.11 7.23 15.91
CA LEU A 125 12.66 6.24 14.95
C LEU A 125 13.71 6.05 13.86
N SER A 126 13.94 4.81 13.48
CA SER A 126 14.80 4.48 12.36
C SER A 126 14.22 3.35 11.52
N VAL A 127 14.43 3.45 10.21
CA VAL A 127 14.04 2.42 9.23
C VAL A 127 15.23 2.19 8.32
N ARG A 128 15.77 0.98 8.35
CA ARG A 128 16.76 0.51 7.40
C ARG A 128 16.05 -0.13 6.21
N VAL A 129 16.44 0.26 5.00
CA VAL A 129 15.95 -0.32 3.76
C VAL A 129 17.14 -0.82 2.95
N ASP A 130 17.12 -2.10 2.62
CA ASP A 130 18.09 -2.71 1.73
C ASP A 130 17.54 -2.70 0.29
N TYR A 131 18.43 -2.53 -0.68
CA TYR A 131 18.07 -2.49 -2.08
C TYR A 131 19.20 -3.04 -2.95
N ARG A 132 18.86 -3.39 -4.18
CA ARG A 132 19.82 -3.75 -5.22
C ARG A 132 19.47 -3.07 -6.52
N TRP A 133 20.48 -2.73 -7.31
CA TRP A 133 20.32 -2.11 -8.61
C TRP A 133 21.43 -2.53 -9.56
N ARG A 134 21.20 -2.34 -10.85
CA ARG A 134 22.20 -2.49 -11.91
C ARG A 134 21.90 -1.54 -13.07
N PRO A 135 22.93 -0.98 -13.73
CA PRO A 135 22.73 -0.04 -14.84
C PRO A 135 22.03 -0.65 -16.06
N SER A 136 22.31 -1.93 -16.37
CA SER A 136 21.72 -2.67 -17.48
C SER A 136 21.40 -4.12 -17.10
N THR A 137 20.69 -4.84 -17.96
CA THR A 137 20.36 -6.26 -17.74
C THR A 137 21.58 -7.18 -17.76
N GLU A 138 22.66 -6.75 -18.38
CA GLU A 138 23.93 -7.50 -18.50
C GLU A 138 24.90 -7.18 -17.36
N SER A 139 24.68 -6.08 -16.65
CA SER A 139 25.50 -5.70 -15.50
C SER A 139 25.23 -6.59 -14.29
N GLU A 140 26.27 -6.78 -13.47
CA GLU A 140 26.13 -7.40 -12.16
C GLU A 140 25.27 -6.56 -11.22
N TRP A 141 24.61 -7.22 -10.27
CA TRP A 141 23.82 -6.55 -9.25
C TRP A 141 24.71 -5.91 -8.20
N THR A 142 24.52 -4.61 -7.98
CA THR A 142 25.09 -3.89 -6.84
C THR A 142 24.08 -3.83 -5.71
N HIS A 143 24.56 -3.93 -4.48
CA HIS A 143 23.75 -3.89 -3.27
C HIS A 143 24.03 -2.63 -2.47
N GLY A 144 22.99 -2.11 -1.83
CA GLY A 144 23.07 -0.90 -1.03
C GLY A 144 22.05 -0.90 0.08
N THR A 145 22.24 0.04 0.99
CA THR A 145 21.39 0.21 2.17
C THR A 145 21.29 1.69 2.48
N ILE A 146 20.09 2.15 2.82
CA ILE A 146 19.84 3.47 3.40
C ILE A 146 19.13 3.32 4.74
N THR A 147 19.48 4.18 5.70
CA THR A 147 18.77 4.30 6.97
C THR A 147 18.07 5.65 7.04
N PHE A 148 16.73 5.62 7.10
CA PHE A 148 15.91 6.79 7.36
C PHE A 148 15.76 6.99 8.86
N ASN A 149 16.06 8.19 9.35
CA ASN A 149 15.96 8.55 10.76
C ASN A 149 14.89 9.63 10.95
N HIS A 150 14.11 9.56 12.03
CA HIS A 150 13.14 10.57 12.41
C HIS A 150 13.11 10.73 13.93
N SER A 151 13.11 11.96 14.41
CA SER A 151 12.92 12.26 15.83
C SER A 151 11.48 12.70 16.04
N TYR A 152 10.68 11.83 16.66
CA TYR A 152 9.29 12.12 16.98
C TYR A 152 9.18 13.09 18.17
N ASP A 153 8.70 14.29 17.89
CA ASP A 153 8.41 15.33 18.88
C ASP A 153 6.91 15.68 18.83
N PRO A 154 6.05 14.96 19.57
CA PRO A 154 4.61 15.19 19.53
C PRO A 154 4.29 16.56 20.13
N ARG A 155 3.84 17.50 19.29
CA ARG A 155 3.18 18.70 19.79
C ARG A 155 1.82 18.32 20.38
N PRO A 156 1.47 18.84 21.57
CA PRO A 156 0.13 18.65 22.12
C PRO A 156 -0.89 19.22 21.16
N ASP A 157 -1.88 18.42 20.78
CA ASP A 157 -3.02 18.90 20.01
C ASP A 157 -4.00 19.61 20.94
N TYR A 158 -3.83 20.94 21.04
CA TYR A 158 -4.68 21.79 21.87
C TYR A 158 -6.11 21.95 21.31
N SER A 159 -6.41 21.42 20.12
CA SER A 159 -7.77 21.40 19.58
C SER A 159 -8.63 20.29 20.19
N VAL A 160 -8.00 19.27 20.79
CA VAL A 160 -8.71 18.16 21.43
C VAL A 160 -9.07 18.53 22.87
N PRO A 161 -10.35 18.44 23.27
CA PRO A 161 -10.75 18.69 24.65
C PRO A 161 -9.97 17.79 25.60
N ALA A 162 -9.39 18.39 26.64
CA ALA A 162 -8.66 17.63 27.64
C ALA A 162 -9.54 16.52 28.23
N PRO A 163 -9.01 15.29 28.41
CA PRO A 163 -9.81 14.17 28.88
C PRO A 163 -10.38 14.47 30.27
N LYS A 164 -11.68 14.19 30.46
CA LYS A 164 -12.41 14.42 31.74
C LYS A 164 -11.79 13.70 32.94
N ARG A 165 -10.98 12.66 32.71
CA ARG A 165 -10.21 11.93 33.73
C ARG A 165 -8.78 11.75 33.23
N LYS A 166 -7.81 11.98 34.13
CA LYS A 166 -6.39 11.76 33.83
C LYS A 166 -6.16 10.28 33.49
N PRO A 167 -5.62 9.94 32.32
CA PRO A 167 -5.33 8.55 31.98
C PRO A 167 -4.25 7.99 32.91
N SER A 168 -4.35 6.69 33.20
CA SER A 168 -3.36 5.97 34.01
C SER A 168 -1.98 6.02 33.34
N ALA A 169 -0.91 5.80 34.11
CA ALA A 169 0.44 5.78 33.56
C ALA A 169 0.60 4.68 32.50
N SER A 170 0.01 3.50 32.76
CA SER A 170 -0.01 2.38 31.81
C SER A 170 -0.73 2.74 30.52
N ARG A 171 -1.89 3.42 30.60
CA ARG A 171 -2.62 3.81 29.40
C ARG A 171 -1.85 4.85 28.56
N ARG A 172 -1.24 5.84 29.21
CA ARG A 172 -0.37 6.82 28.54
C ARG A 172 0.83 6.18 27.85
N ALA A 173 1.44 5.16 28.46
CA ALA A 173 2.54 4.43 27.86
C ALA A 173 2.09 3.63 26.63
N GLN A 174 0.91 2.99 26.70
CA GLN A 174 0.32 2.28 25.57
C GLN A 174 -0.03 3.23 24.41
N ASP A 175 -0.73 4.33 24.70
CA ASP A 175 -1.10 5.32 23.69
C ASP A 175 0.15 5.90 23.00
N LEU A 176 1.23 6.15 23.76
CA LEU A 176 2.51 6.60 23.19
C LEU A 176 3.15 5.53 22.28
N GLN A 177 3.13 4.25 22.65
CA GLN A 177 3.65 3.18 21.79
C GLN A 177 2.82 3.03 20.52
N ASP A 178 1.49 3.16 20.61
CA ASP A 178 0.60 3.12 19.45
C ASP A 178 0.86 4.30 18.49
N GLU A 179 1.16 5.50 19.01
CA GLU A 179 1.56 6.66 18.22
C GLU A 179 2.91 6.46 17.55
N LEU A 180 3.92 6.04 18.30
CA LEU A 180 5.26 5.77 17.78
C LEU A 180 5.25 4.67 16.71
N TRP A 181 4.42 3.65 16.88
CA TRP A 181 4.19 2.61 15.88
C TRP A 181 3.68 3.21 14.56
N ARG A 182 2.66 4.07 14.60
CA ARG A 182 2.08 4.68 13.40
C ARG A 182 3.07 5.57 12.67
N GLU A 183 3.82 6.38 13.41
CA GLU A 183 4.87 7.24 12.83
C GLU A 183 6.01 6.43 12.23
N TRP A 184 6.42 5.33 12.89
CA TRP A 184 7.41 4.42 12.32
C TRP A 184 6.89 3.74 11.05
N GLU A 185 5.64 3.29 11.04
CA GLU A 185 5.01 2.69 9.86
C GLU A 185 4.94 3.71 8.70
N GLN A 186 4.64 4.97 9.00
CA GLN A 186 4.63 6.06 8.02
C GLN A 186 6.05 6.35 7.48
N LEU A 187 7.06 6.43 8.35
CA LEU A 187 8.46 6.58 7.96
C LEU A 187 8.90 5.46 7.02
N MET A 188 8.52 4.22 7.36
CA MET A 188 8.85 3.03 6.60
C MET A 188 8.19 3.05 5.22
N LYS A 189 6.89 3.31 5.14
CA LYS A 189 6.17 3.46 3.86
C LYS A 189 6.79 4.56 3.01
N ASN A 190 7.05 5.73 3.58
CA ASN A 190 7.63 6.86 2.86
C ASN A 190 9.04 6.55 2.33
N GLY A 191 9.88 5.89 3.13
CA GLY A 191 11.23 5.48 2.74
C GLY A 191 11.21 4.50 1.56
N LEU A 192 10.38 3.46 1.64
CA LEU A 192 10.20 2.47 0.57
C LEU A 192 9.69 3.11 -0.73
N HIS A 193 8.65 3.93 -0.65
CA HIS A 193 8.09 4.62 -1.82
C HIS A 193 9.09 5.61 -2.43
N SER A 194 9.84 6.34 -1.60
CA SER A 194 10.84 7.30 -2.07
C SER A 194 11.99 6.59 -2.80
N LEU A 195 12.51 5.48 -2.28
CA LEU A 195 13.54 4.70 -2.98
C LEU A 195 13.04 4.16 -4.32
N ALA A 196 11.85 3.57 -4.34
CA ALA A 196 11.27 3.06 -5.59
C ALA A 196 11.05 4.18 -6.61
N GLU A 197 10.59 5.35 -6.16
CA GLU A 197 10.45 6.54 -7.00
C GLU A 197 11.79 7.02 -7.56
N TYR A 198 12.85 7.08 -6.74
CA TYR A 198 14.19 7.47 -7.16
C TYR A 198 14.72 6.59 -8.30
N PHE A 199 14.59 5.26 -8.17
CA PHE A 199 15.02 4.33 -9.22
C PHE A 199 14.14 4.41 -10.47
N ARG A 200 12.83 4.62 -10.34
CA ARG A 200 11.93 4.85 -11.48
C ARG A 200 12.32 6.08 -12.29
N GLN A 201 12.86 7.11 -11.63
CA GLN A 201 13.37 8.33 -12.28
C GLN A 201 14.76 8.14 -12.90
N GLY A 202 15.33 6.93 -12.86
CA GLY A 202 16.66 6.64 -13.39
C GLY A 202 17.80 7.02 -12.46
N GLY A 203 17.53 7.22 -11.17
CA GLY A 203 18.53 7.50 -10.17
C GLY A 203 19.56 6.37 -10.02
N ASP A 204 20.81 6.74 -9.78
CA ASP A 204 21.89 5.79 -9.53
C ASP A 204 21.93 5.39 -8.05
N GLY A 205 21.84 4.09 -7.78
CA GLY A 205 21.89 3.57 -6.41
C GLY A 205 23.20 3.87 -5.67
N ALA A 206 24.28 4.18 -6.39
CA ALA A 206 25.55 4.60 -5.78
C ALA A 206 25.50 6.01 -5.20
N ALA A 207 24.59 6.86 -5.68
CA ALA A 207 24.40 8.22 -5.18
C ALA A 207 23.45 8.29 -3.97
N ILE A 208 22.85 7.17 -3.58
CA ILE A 208 21.97 7.10 -2.41
C ILE A 208 22.82 7.19 -1.12
N PRO A 209 22.50 8.10 -0.19
CA PRO A 209 23.24 8.22 1.06
C PRO A 209 22.99 7.02 1.97
N LYS A 210 24.00 6.65 2.78
CA LYS A 210 23.86 5.59 3.79
C LYS A 210 22.84 5.94 4.87
N THR A 211 22.70 7.22 5.19
CA THR A 211 21.81 7.73 6.23
C THR A 211 21.13 9.00 5.77
N PHE A 212 19.84 9.14 6.05
CA PHE A 212 19.07 10.34 5.74
C PHE A 212 18.12 10.70 6.89
N GLN A 213 18.13 11.97 7.28
CA GLN A 213 17.20 12.48 8.28
C GLN A 213 15.90 12.90 7.58
N ALA A 214 14.79 12.25 7.93
CA ALA A 214 13.49 12.54 7.35
C ALA A 214 13.05 13.97 7.65
N ARG A 215 12.60 14.67 6.61
CA ARG A 215 12.10 16.05 6.71
C ARG A 215 10.72 16.06 7.33
N THR A 216 10.49 16.96 8.27
CA THR A 216 9.17 17.16 8.87
C THR A 216 8.53 18.39 8.27
N ASP A 217 7.20 18.41 8.20
CA ASP A 217 6.50 19.62 7.80
C ASP A 217 6.68 20.72 8.85
N ALA A 218 6.86 21.97 8.40
CA ALA A 218 7.19 23.08 9.28
C ALA A 218 6.05 23.45 10.25
N PHE A 219 4.80 23.17 9.88
CA PHE A 219 3.62 23.54 10.65
C PHE A 219 3.29 22.48 11.70
N ASP A 220 3.21 21.21 11.30
CA ASP A 220 2.78 20.11 12.19
C ASP A 220 3.92 19.25 12.74
N ARG A 221 5.15 19.41 12.23
CA ARG A 221 6.35 18.59 12.55
C ARG A 221 6.18 17.10 12.30
N ARG A 222 5.19 16.71 11.49
CA ARG A 222 4.93 15.32 11.14
C ARG A 222 5.59 14.92 9.85
N LEU A 223 5.66 13.61 9.63
CA LEU A 223 6.03 13.05 8.35
C LEU A 223 4.93 13.31 7.33
N ASN A 224 5.33 13.59 6.10
CA ASN A 224 4.47 13.69 4.92
C ASN A 224 5.07 12.88 3.77
N ASN A 225 4.39 12.85 2.62
CA ASN A 225 4.79 12.02 1.48
C ASN A 225 6.16 12.41 0.87
N PHE A 226 6.70 13.58 1.21
CA PHE A 226 7.98 14.09 0.71
C PHE A 226 9.12 13.95 1.72
N SER A 227 8.82 13.52 2.94
CA SER A 227 9.77 13.45 4.06
C SER A 227 11.02 12.63 3.79
N CYS A 228 10.94 11.63 2.92
CA CYS A 228 12.05 10.70 2.64
C CYS A 228 12.71 10.92 1.27
N ARG A 229 12.40 12.03 0.58
CA ARG A 229 13.00 12.35 -0.73
C ARG A 229 14.40 12.93 -0.59
N PHE A 230 15.38 12.05 -0.43
CA PHE A 230 16.79 12.40 -0.20
C PHE A 230 17.48 13.09 -1.39
N TRP A 231 16.94 12.98 -2.60
CA TRP A 231 17.52 13.59 -3.82
C TRP A 231 17.00 15.00 -4.11
N LEU A 232 16.11 15.54 -3.27
CA LEU A 232 15.64 16.93 -3.38
C LEU A 232 16.59 17.93 -2.68
N GLU A 233 17.75 17.50 -2.23
CA GLU A 233 18.80 18.36 -1.68
C GLU A 233 19.97 18.44 -2.67
N PRO A 234 20.49 19.64 -2.99
CA PRO A 234 21.85 19.75 -3.46
C PRO A 234 22.78 19.30 -2.33
N ALA A 235 23.85 18.57 -2.67
CA ALA A 235 24.87 18.17 -1.71
C ALA A 235 25.43 19.41 -0.98
N GLY A 236 25.00 19.63 0.27
CA GLY A 236 25.50 20.71 1.12
C GLY A 236 24.46 21.77 1.47
N SER A 237 23.76 21.57 2.58
CA SER A 237 23.52 22.68 3.50
C SER A 237 23.85 22.17 4.90
N THR A 238 24.76 22.90 5.52
CA THR A 238 25.47 22.62 6.77
C THR A 238 24.59 22.90 7.99
#